data_AF-A0A495X5D8-F1
#
_entry.id   AF-A0A495X5D8-F1
#
_cell.length_a   1.000
_cell.length_b   1.000
_cell.length_c   1.000
_cell.angle_alpha   90.00
_cell.angle_beta   90.00
_cell.angle_gamma   90.00
#
_symmetry.space_group_name_H-M   'P 1'
#
loop_
_entity.id
_entity.type
_entity.pdbx_description
1 polymer ?
#
loop_
_entity_poly.entity_id
_entity_poly.type
_entity_poly.pdbx_seq_one_letter_code
_entity_poly.pdbx_strand_id
1 'polypeptide(L)'
;MIDFEKASVFKLAPCKPEDIAGQVSPILIQGEQIVSCFKTVRDFVVFTNKRVIAVNVQGMTGRKKDFTSLPYSRVQAFSIETAGTFDMDAELDLWFSGLGKVRLEFRGHADVRLLGQMIATFVL
;
A
#
# COMPACT_ATOMS: atom_id res chain seq x y z
N MET A 1 10.64 -2.83 11.12
CA MET A 1 9.68 -1.73 10.94
C MET A 1 10.09 -1.02 9.68
N ILE A 2 9.18 -0.93 8.70
CA ILE A 2 9.42 -0.14 7.51
C ILE A 2 9.73 1.29 7.96
N ASP A 3 10.94 1.74 7.66
CA ASP A 3 11.33 3.14 7.86
C ASP A 3 10.64 3.95 6.77
N PHE A 4 9.44 4.47 7.04
CA PHE A 4 8.68 5.23 6.04
C PHE A 4 9.28 6.60 5.72
N GLU A 5 10.29 7.05 6.48
CA GLU A 5 11.04 8.27 6.16
C GLU A 5 12.15 8.00 5.12
N LYS A 6 12.70 6.78 5.07
CA LYS A 6 13.70 6.38 4.06
C LYS A 6 13.18 5.44 2.98
N ALA A 7 12.10 4.72 3.27
CA ALA A 7 11.44 3.76 2.41
C ALA A 7 10.06 4.29 2.06
N SER A 8 10.01 5.35 1.27
CA SER A 8 8.87 5.52 0.38
C SER A 8 8.77 4.23 -0.43
N VAL A 9 7.57 3.66 -0.54
CA VAL A 9 7.39 2.50 -1.40
C VAL A 9 7.33 3.03 -2.82
N PHE A 10 8.50 3.21 -3.40
CA PHE A 10 8.68 3.81 -4.71
C PHE A 10 8.24 2.82 -5.79
N LYS A 11 7.57 3.34 -6.82
CA LYS A 11 7.45 2.69 -8.14
C LYS A 11 6.68 1.37 -8.11
N LEU A 12 5.54 1.39 -7.43
CA LEU A 12 4.59 0.29 -7.32
C LEU A 12 3.86 0.06 -8.65
N ALA A 13 4.01 -1.14 -9.22
CA ALA A 13 3.26 -1.57 -10.39
C ALA A 13 2.04 -2.41 -9.97
N PRO A 14 0.87 -2.30 -10.63
CA PRO A 14 -0.27 -3.15 -10.37
C PRO A 14 0.09 -4.64 -10.52
N CYS A 15 -0.44 -5.49 -9.65
CA CYS A 15 -0.33 -6.95 -9.78
C CYS A 15 -1.68 -7.63 -9.50
N LYS A 16 -1.78 -8.90 -9.88
CA LYS A 16 -2.98 -9.69 -9.61
C LYS A 16 -2.99 -10.15 -8.15
N PRO A 17 -4.14 -10.13 -7.45
CA PRO A 17 -4.25 -10.66 -6.09
C PRO A 17 -3.71 -12.08 -5.94
N GLU A 18 -3.88 -12.92 -6.97
CA GLU A 18 -3.36 -14.29 -7.03
C GLU A 18 -1.84 -14.37 -6.82
N ASP A 19 -1.08 -13.37 -7.27
CA ASP A 19 0.39 -13.33 -7.19
C ASP A 19 0.90 -13.25 -5.74
N ILE A 20 0.10 -12.66 -4.86
CA ILE A 20 0.52 -12.25 -3.51
C ILE A 20 -0.37 -12.81 -2.39
N ALA A 21 -1.59 -13.26 -2.71
CA ALA A 21 -2.56 -13.76 -1.75
C ALA A 21 -1.96 -14.83 -0.83
N GLY A 22 -1.26 -15.83 -1.36
CA GLY A 22 -0.65 -16.89 -0.56
C GLY A 22 0.34 -16.40 0.51
N GLN A 23 0.91 -15.19 0.34
CA GLN A 23 1.84 -14.59 1.29
C GLN A 23 1.13 -13.80 2.40
N VAL A 24 -0.07 -13.27 2.15
CA VAL A 24 -0.82 -12.42 3.09
C VAL A 24 -2.03 -13.12 3.70
N SER A 25 -2.61 -14.15 3.06
CA SER A 25 -3.75 -14.90 3.57
C SER A 25 -3.59 -15.36 5.03
N PRO A 26 -2.40 -15.82 5.50
CA PRO A 26 -2.24 -16.25 6.89
C PRO A 26 -2.41 -15.13 7.94
N ILE A 27 -2.34 -13.86 7.53
CA ILE A 27 -2.44 -12.70 8.43
C ILE A 27 -3.73 -11.90 8.24
N LEU A 28 -4.60 -12.32 7.31
CA LEU A 28 -5.93 -11.72 7.13
C LEU A 28 -6.88 -12.20 8.22
N ILE A 29 -7.73 -11.30 8.70
CA ILE A 29 -8.79 -11.64 9.66
C ILE A 29 -10.08 -12.05 8.96
N GLN A 30 -11.02 -12.63 9.71
CA GLN A 30 -12.34 -12.97 9.17
C GLN A 30 -13.04 -11.74 8.58
N GLY A 31 -13.53 -11.86 7.34
CA GLY A 31 -14.19 -10.77 6.61
C GLY A 31 -13.24 -9.71 6.04
N GLU A 32 -11.92 -9.86 6.20
CA GLU A 32 -10.93 -9.05 5.51
C GLU A 32 -10.68 -9.59 4.11
N GLN A 33 -10.84 -8.74 3.09
CA GLN A 33 -10.71 -9.10 1.68
C GLN A 33 -9.68 -8.20 0.99
N ILE A 34 -8.86 -8.78 0.11
CA ILE A 34 -7.95 -8.03 -0.76
C ILE A 34 -8.77 -7.30 -1.81
N VAL A 35 -8.58 -5.99 -1.92
CA VAL A 35 -9.24 -5.12 -2.91
C VAL A 35 -8.30 -4.85 -4.08
N SER A 36 -7.06 -4.48 -3.79
CA SER A 36 -6.04 -4.24 -4.81
C SER A 36 -4.63 -4.49 -4.26
N CYS A 37 -3.69 -4.78 -5.14
CA CYS A 37 -2.31 -5.00 -4.76
C CYS A 37 -1.35 -4.44 -5.81
N PHE A 38 -0.21 -3.98 -5.31
CA PHE A 38 0.85 -3.40 -6.12
C PHE A 38 2.20 -3.92 -5.62
N LYS A 39 3.16 -4.08 -6.52
CA LYS A 39 4.48 -4.61 -6.20
C LYS A 39 5.59 -3.82 -6.87
N THR A 40 6.73 -3.78 -6.22
CA THR A 40 8.01 -3.47 -6.84
C THR A 40 8.68 -4.79 -7.24
N VAL A 41 10.00 -4.77 -7.51
CA VAL A 41 10.79 -5.98 -7.76
C VAL A 41 10.80 -6.92 -6.55
N ARG A 42 10.71 -6.37 -5.32
CA ARG A 42 10.85 -7.15 -4.08
C ARG A 42 9.68 -6.94 -3.12
N ASP A 43 9.33 -5.68 -2.90
CA ASP A 43 8.36 -5.27 -1.90
C ASP A 43 6.98 -5.16 -2.52
N PHE A 44 5.94 -5.22 -1.69
CA PHE A 44 4.58 -5.07 -2.19
C PHE A 44 3.65 -4.47 -1.14
N VAL A 45 2.55 -3.93 -1.63
CA VAL A 45 1.51 -3.29 -0.84
C VAL A 45 0.16 -3.91 -1.21
N VAL A 46 -0.63 -4.21 -0.18
CA VAL A 46 -1.97 -4.80 -0.32
C VAL A 46 -2.98 -3.87 0.33
N PHE A 47 -3.95 -3.42 -0.45
CA PHE A 47 -5.12 -2.72 0.06
C PHE A 47 -6.20 -3.76 0.34
N THR A 48 -6.63 -3.85 1.59
CA THR A 48 -7.80 -4.64 1.97
C THR A 48 -8.99 -3.73 2.22
N ASN A 49 -10.13 -4.30 2.60
CA ASN A 49 -11.27 -3.54 3.13
C ASN A 49 -11.11 -3.13 4.62
N LYS A 50 -9.89 -3.21 5.19
CA LYS A 50 -9.60 -2.84 6.60
C LYS A 50 -8.34 -1.99 6.78
N ARG A 51 -7.30 -2.25 5.99
CA ARG A 51 -5.97 -1.65 6.15
C ARG A 51 -5.18 -1.71 4.85
N VAL A 52 -4.11 -0.93 4.81
CA VAL A 52 -2.98 -1.18 3.91
C VAL A 52 -2.01 -2.13 4.61
N ILE A 53 -1.54 -3.16 3.92
CA ILE A 53 -0.47 -4.05 4.38
C ILE A 53 0.74 -3.79 3.49
N ALA A 54 1.79 -3.18 4.05
CA ALA A 54 3.06 -2.98 3.37
C ALA A 54 4.02 -4.11 3.76
N VAL A 55 4.62 -4.77 2.76
CA VAL A 55 5.49 -5.92 2.95
C VAL A 55 6.87 -5.62 2.39
N ASN A 56 7.85 -5.61 3.29
CA ASN A 56 9.26 -5.47 2.95
C ASN A 56 9.94 -6.85 2.97
N VAL A 57 10.51 -7.25 1.83
CA VAL A 57 11.22 -8.52 1.67
C VAL A 57 12.70 -8.33 1.98
N GLN A 58 13.17 -9.00 3.03
CA GLN A 58 14.51 -8.84 3.59
C GLN A 58 15.45 -10.01 3.27
N GLY A 59 16.74 -9.71 3.21
CA GLY A 59 17.82 -10.67 3.03
C GLY A 59 17.95 -11.18 1.60
N MET A 60 19.04 -11.89 1.31
CA MET A 60 19.36 -12.37 -0.05
C MET A 60 18.35 -13.42 -0.57
N THR A 61 17.79 -14.24 0.32
CA THR A 61 16.85 -15.31 -0.06
C THR A 61 15.40 -14.85 -0.13
N GLY A 62 15.08 -13.65 0.35
CA GLY A 62 13.72 -13.11 0.42
C GLY A 62 12.75 -13.89 1.34
N ARG A 63 13.27 -14.83 2.14
CA ARG A 63 12.44 -15.62 3.07
C ARG A 63 11.95 -14.80 4.27
N LYS A 64 12.75 -13.84 4.72
CA LYS A 64 12.38 -12.95 5.82
C LYS A 64 11.52 -11.82 5.26
N LYS A 65 10.34 -11.61 5.82
CA LYS A 65 9.40 -10.57 5.40
C LYS A 65 8.95 -9.79 6.62
N ASP A 66 8.93 -8.48 6.51
CA ASP A 66 8.37 -7.56 7.51
C ASP A 66 7.01 -7.09 7.01
N PHE A 67 5.93 -7.42 7.74
CA PHE A 67 4.57 -7.06 7.40
C PHE A 67 4.11 -5.91 8.29
N THR A 68 3.94 -4.74 7.72
CA THR A 68 3.43 -3.56 8.43
C THR A 68 1.97 -3.34 8.09
N SER A 69 1.12 -3.29 9.12
CA SER A 69 -0.31 -3.01 8.98
C SER A 69 -0.59 -1.54 9.26
N LEU A 70 -1.30 -0.88 8.34
CA LEU A 70 -1.68 0.53 8.40
C LEU A 70 -3.22 0.61 8.34
N PRO A 71 -3.91 0.55 9.48
CA PRO A 71 -5.38 0.54 9.53
C PRO A 71 -5.97 1.85 9.03
N TYR A 72 -7.02 1.78 8.20
CA TYR A 72 -7.69 2.99 7.71
C TYR A 72 -8.26 3.82 8.86
N SER A 73 -8.80 3.18 9.88
CA SER A 73 -9.35 3.85 11.08
C SER A 73 -8.34 4.69 11.87
N ARG A 74 -7.05 4.62 11.54
CA ARG A 74 -5.97 5.40 12.16
C ARG A 74 -5.40 6.47 11.25
N VAL A 75 -5.90 6.61 10.02
CA VAL A 75 -5.51 7.66 9.08
C VAL A 75 -6.20 8.98 9.49
N GLN A 76 -5.43 10.03 9.79
CA GLN A 76 -5.98 11.36 10.13
C GLN A 76 -6.23 12.20 8.88
N ALA A 77 -5.42 12.00 7.85
CA ALA A 77 -5.57 12.67 6.56
C ALA A 77 -5.01 11.77 5.45
N PHE A 78 -5.50 11.95 4.23
CA PHE A 78 -4.94 11.33 3.04
C PHE A 78 -5.00 12.30 1.86
N SER A 79 -4.10 12.11 0.89
CA SER A 79 -4.03 12.89 -0.34
C SER A 79 -3.78 11.96 -1.50
N ILE A 80 -4.48 12.18 -2.61
CA ILE A 80 -4.24 11.47 -3.87
C ILE A 80 -3.73 12.46 -4.91
N GLU A 81 -2.67 12.08 -5.62
CA GLU A 81 -2.11 12.84 -6.73
C GLU A 81 -2.15 11.95 -7.98
N THR A 82 -2.89 12.38 -9.00
CA THR A 82 -3.03 11.62 -10.24
C THR A 82 -1.84 11.87 -11.16
N ALA A 83 -1.40 10.83 -11.88
CA ALA A 83 -0.40 10.99 -12.94
C ALA A 83 -0.84 12.05 -13.98
N GLY A 84 0.10 12.93 -14.33
CA GLY A 84 -0.07 13.93 -15.37
C GLY A 84 0.34 13.43 -16.75
N THR A 85 0.34 14.34 -17.74
CA THR A 85 0.75 14.00 -19.11
C THR A 85 2.27 13.77 -19.23
N PHE A 86 3.06 14.44 -18.38
CA PHE A 86 4.54 14.38 -18.39
C PHE A 86 5.12 13.60 -17.22
N ASP A 87 4.46 13.62 -16.06
CA ASP A 87 4.79 12.77 -14.92
C ASP A 87 3.84 11.57 -14.90
N MET A 88 4.39 10.39 -15.13
CA MET A 88 3.61 9.15 -15.28
C MET A 88 3.34 8.46 -13.95
N ASP A 89 3.84 9.00 -12.85
CA ASP A 89 3.67 8.40 -11.54
C ASP A 89 2.48 9.06 -10.82
N ALA A 90 1.69 8.25 -10.13
CA ALA A 90 0.61 8.71 -9.26
C ALA A 90 1.03 8.51 -7.80
N GLU A 91 0.54 9.35 -6.88
CA GLU A 91 0.90 9.28 -5.47
C GLU A 91 -0.32 9.12 -4.57
N LEU A 92 -0.12 8.40 -3.46
CA LEU A 92 -1.03 8.37 -2.31
C LEU A 92 -0.22 8.65 -1.05
N ASP A 93 -0.59 9.72 -0.35
CA ASP A 93 -0.07 10.04 0.97
C ASP A 93 -1.10 9.72 2.05
N LEU A 94 -0.66 9.08 3.12
CA LEU A 94 -1.43 8.75 4.31
C LEU A 94 -0.75 9.34 5.54
N TRP A 95 -1.47 10.09 6.36
CA TRP A 95 -0.95 10.64 7.61
C TRP A 95 -1.49 9.88 8.81
N PHE A 96 -0.57 9.46 9.67
CA PHE A 96 -0.81 8.71 10.89
C PHE A 96 -0.26 9.46 12.12
N SER A 97 -1.07 9.61 13.16
CA SER A 97 -0.69 10.29 14.40
C SER A 97 0.45 9.52 15.08
N GLY A 98 1.58 10.19 15.29
CA GLY A 98 2.77 9.61 15.91
C GLY A 98 3.66 8.75 14.99
N LEU A 99 3.15 8.31 13.83
CA LEU A 99 3.94 7.60 12.81
C LEU A 99 4.40 8.54 11.67
N GLY A 100 3.69 9.64 11.44
CA GLY A 100 4.01 10.59 10.38
C GLY A 100 3.34 10.25 9.05
N LYS A 101 4.01 10.63 7.96
CA LYS A 101 3.49 10.46 6.59
C LYS A 101 4.01 9.17 5.97
N VAL A 102 3.12 8.38 5.39
CA VAL A 102 3.43 7.24 4.53
C VAL A 102 3.10 7.61 3.10
N ARG A 103 4.11 7.60 2.22
CA ARG A 103 3.96 7.86 0.78
C ARG A 103 4.07 6.57 -0.03
N LEU A 104 3.09 6.36 -0.91
CA LEU A 104 3.07 5.29 -1.90
C LEU A 104 3.09 5.93 -3.30
N GLU A 105 4.07 5.56 -4.11
CA GLU A 105 4.21 6.05 -5.48
C GLU A 105 3.94 4.90 -6.47
N PHE A 106 3.03 5.11 -7.39
CA PHE A 106 2.56 4.11 -8.35
C PHE A 106 3.03 4.46 -9.74
N ARG A 107 3.54 3.46 -10.46
CA ARG A 107 3.92 3.59 -11.87
C ARG A 107 2.75 3.32 -12.79
N GLY A 108 2.64 4.14 -13.83
CA GLY A 108 1.70 3.92 -14.92
C GLY A 108 0.25 4.24 -14.52
N HIS A 109 -0.72 3.57 -15.13
CA HIS A 109 -2.14 3.90 -15.02
C HIS A 109 -2.82 3.36 -13.75
N ALA A 110 -2.14 3.36 -12.59
CA ALA A 110 -2.78 3.03 -11.33
C ALA A 110 -3.88 4.06 -11.03
N ASP A 111 -5.14 3.62 -10.91
CA ASP A 111 -6.24 4.53 -10.61
C ASP A 111 -6.28 4.86 -9.10
N VAL A 112 -5.47 5.84 -8.69
CA VAL A 112 -5.40 6.32 -7.31
C VAL A 112 -6.71 6.95 -6.82
N ARG A 113 -7.62 7.34 -7.72
CA ARG A 113 -8.93 7.90 -7.34
C ARG A 113 -9.81 6.83 -6.70
N LEU A 114 -9.77 5.60 -7.22
CA LEU A 114 -10.46 4.46 -6.62
C LEU A 114 -9.88 4.11 -5.25
N LEU A 115 -8.55 4.19 -5.09
CA LEU A 115 -7.91 4.02 -3.78
C LEU A 115 -8.37 5.11 -2.79
N GLY A 116 -8.42 6.36 -3.23
CA GLY A 116 -8.93 7.47 -2.43
C GLY A 116 -10.38 7.26 -1.99
N GLN A 117 -11.27 6.85 -2.91
CA GLN A 117 -12.67 6.56 -2.59
C GLN A 117 -12.81 5.39 -1.60
N MET A 118 -12.02 4.33 -1.78
CA MET A 118 -11.98 3.20 -0.86
C MET A 118 -11.56 3.64 0.53
N ILE A 119 -10.48 4.39 0.65
CA ILE A 119 -10.00 4.91 1.95
C ILE A 119 -11.07 5.80 2.58
N ALA A 120 -11.67 6.72 1.83
CA ALA A 120 -12.76 7.59 2.28
C ALA A 120 -13.92 6.81 2.91
N THR A 121 -14.29 5.65 2.33
CA THR A 121 -15.36 4.77 2.84
C THR A 121 -15.09 4.23 4.25
N PHE A 122 -13.83 4.21 4.70
CA PHE A 122 -13.45 3.68 6.01
C PHE A 122 -13.01 4.74 7.02
N VAL A 123 -12.88 6.00 6.62
CA VAL A 123 -12.40 7.10 7.49
C VAL A 123 -13.40 8.23 7.69
N LEU A 124 -14.47 8.28 6.87
CA LEU A 124 -15.60 9.22 6.99
C LEU A 124 -16.85 8.50 7.49
#